data_AF-A0A9D2T2R2-F1
#
_entry.id   AF-A0A9D2T2R2-F1
#
_cell.length_a   1.000
_cell.length_b   1.000
_cell.length_c   1.000
_cell.angle_alpha   90.00
_cell.angle_beta   90.00
_cell.angle_gamma   90.00
#
_symmetry.space_group_name_H-M   'P 1'
#
loop_
_entity.id
_entity.type
_entity.pdbx_description
1 polymer ?
#
loop_
_entity_poly.entity_id
_entity_poly.type
_entity_poly.pdbx_seq_one_letter_code
_entity_poly.pdbx_strand_id
1 'polypeptide(L)' 'MAQISKDTKIGELLNIFPGCAPILMEIGMHCLGCPASQMETLEEAAMVHGIDSELLVEKINAAMQAQA' A
#
# COMPACT_ATOMS: atom_id res chain seq x y z
N MET A 1 2.59 13.87 -9.75
CA MET A 1 2.13 13.00 -8.66
C MET A 1 3.34 12.26 -8.11
N ALA A 2 3.40 12.04 -6.80
CA ALA A 2 4.41 11.14 -6.24
C ALA A 2 4.14 9.72 -6.79
N GLN A 3 5.17 9.08 -7.33
CA GLN A 3 5.09 7.69 -7.78
C GLN A 3 5.43 6.79 -6.60
N ILE A 4 4.52 5.88 -6.25
CA ILE A 4 4.73 4.90 -5.18
C ILE A 4 5.57 3.74 -5.73
N SER A 5 6.52 3.24 -4.92
CA SER A 5 7.29 2.04 -5.24
C SER A 5 7.06 0.96 -4.17
N LYS A 6 7.54 -0.26 -4.43
CA LYS A 6 7.43 -1.37 -3.47
C LYS A 6 8.17 -1.12 -2.16
N ASP A 7 9.15 -0.21 -2.16
CA ASP A 7 9.92 0.20 -0.98
C ASP A 7 9.18 1.24 -0.13
N THR A 8 8.08 1.81 -0.64
CA THR A 8 7.26 2.77 0.12
C THR A 8 6.67 2.06 1.34
N LYS A 9 6.81 2.70 2.50
CA LYS A 9 6.20 2.20 3.74
C LYS A 9 4.70 2.39 3.72
N ILE A 10 3.97 1.45 4.30
CA ILE A 10 2.50 1.55 4.38
C ILE A 10 2.05 2.83 5.09
N GLY A 11 2.74 3.24 6.16
CA GLY A 11 2.40 4.49 6.83
C GLY A 11 2.69 5.73 6.00
N GLU A 12 3.76 5.73 5.22
CA GLU A 12 4.05 6.81 4.27
C GLU A 12 2.97 6.89 3.18
N LEU A 13 2.62 5.73 2.60
CA LEU A 13 1.57 5.63 1.60
C LEU A 13 0.23 6.17 2.13
N LEU A 14 -0.17 5.81 3.35
CA LEU A 14 -1.43 6.27 3.94
C LEU A 14 -1.44 7.77 4.21
N ASN A 15 -0.28 8.38 4.49
CA ASN A 15 -0.15 9.83 4.62
C ASN A 15 -0.27 10.54 3.26
N ILE A 16 0.32 9.97 2.21
CA ILE A 16 0.30 10.55 0.85
C ILE A 16 -1.07 10.35 0.20
N PHE A 17 -1.65 9.17 0.37
CA PHE A 17 -2.87 8.74 -0.28
C PHE A 17 -3.73 7.88 0.67
N PRO A 18 -4.52 8.51 1.55
CA PRO A 18 -5.44 7.80 2.46
C PRO A 18 -6.44 6.90 1.73
N GLY A 19 -6.76 7.22 0.47
CA GLY A 19 -7.63 6.44 -0.40
C GLY A 19 -7.09 5.05 -0.78
N CYS A 20 -5.84 4.72 -0.45
CA CYS A 20 -5.33 3.36 -0.62
C CYS A 20 -5.83 2.38 0.44
N ALA A 21 -6.37 2.84 1.57
CA ALA A 21 -6.73 1.97 2.69
C ALA A 21 -7.65 0.80 2.28
N PRO A 22 -8.70 0.99 1.45
CA PRO A 22 -9.50 -0.13 0.95
C PRO A 22 -8.69 -1.16 0.14
N ILE A 23 -7.73 -0.70 -0.68
CA ILE A 23 -6.86 -1.58 -1.49
C ILE A 23 -6.01 -2.46 -0.58
N LEU A 24 -5.46 -1.88 0.50
CA LEU A 24 -4.67 -2.64 1.47
C LEU A 24 -5.53 -3.58 2.32
N MET A 25 -6.76 -3.19 2.67
CA MET A 25 -7.68 -4.05 3.41
C MET A 25 -8.14 -5.27 2.58
N GLU A 26 -8.35 -5.10 1.27
CA GLU A 26 -8.68 -6.20 0.35
C GLU A 26 -7.61 -7.30 0.34
N ILE A 27 -6.35 -6.95 0.59
CA ILE A 27 -5.25 -7.91 0.66
C ILE A 27 -5.03 -8.51 2.05
N GLY A 28 -5.87 -8.17 3.02
CA GLY A 28 -5.82 -8.71 4.37
C GLY A 28 -5.16 -7.79 5.40
N MET A 29 -4.67 -6.61 5.01
CA MET A 29 -4.09 -5.62 5.94
C MET A 29 -5.20 -4.89 6.72
N HIS A 30 -5.94 -5.59 7.58
CA HIS A 30 -7.02 -4.99 8.39
C HIS A 30 -6.49 -4.16 9.56
N CYS A 31 -5.25 -4.41 9.97
CA CYS A 31 -4.57 -3.76 11.08
C CYS A 31 -3.73 -2.55 10.65
N LEU A 32 -4.17 -1.76 9.66
CA LEU A 32 -3.38 -0.63 9.14
C LEU A 32 -2.91 0.33 10.25
N GLY A 33 -3.70 0.56 11.31
CA GLY A 33 -3.28 1.41 12.43
C GLY A 33 -2.21 0.83 13.35
N CYS A 34 -1.80 -0.43 13.17
CA CYS A 34 -0.76 -1.06 13.97
C CYS A 34 0.62 -0.44 13.64
N PRO A 35 1.40 -0.01 14.65
CA PRO A 35 2.74 0.53 14.42
C PRO A 35 3.66 -0.42 13.63
N ALA A 36 3.50 -1.74 13.80
CA ALA A 36 4.26 -2.72 13.04
C ALA A 36 3.92 -2.61 11.54
N SER A 37 2.63 -2.66 11.19
CA SER A 37 2.18 -2.60 9.80
C SER A 37 2.47 -1.27 9.12
N GLN A 38 2.49 -0.18 9.87
CA GLN A 38 2.90 1.14 9.34
C GLN A 38 4.37 1.19 8.93
N MET A 39 5.21 0.32 9.52
CA MET A 39 6.66 0.29 9.29
C MET A 39 7.08 -0.70 8.20
N GLU A 40 6.19 -1.61 7.81
CA GLU A 40 6.36 -2.55 6.69
C GLU A 40 6.37 -1.81 5.34
N THR A 41 7.21 -2.27 4.42
CA THR A 41 7.14 -1.86 3.02
C THR A 41 5.98 -2.57 2.31
N LEU A 42 5.57 -2.03 1.16
CA LEU A 42 4.59 -2.71 0.31
C LEU A 42 5.09 -4.08 -0.16
N GLU A 43 6.39 -4.25 -0.41
CA GLU A 43 6.98 -5.53 -0.76
C GLU A 43 6.87 -6.54 0.40
N GLU A 44 7.19 -6.14 1.63
CA GLU A 44 7.10 -7.00 2.81
C GLU A 44 5.66 -7.45 3.06
N ALA A 45 4.72 -6.50 3.02
CA ALA A 45 3.29 -6.81 3.17
C ALA A 45 2.78 -7.73 2.05
N ALA A 46 3.18 -7.48 0.80
CA ALA A 46 2.82 -8.34 -0.33
C ALA A 46 3.36 -9.77 -0.15
N MET A 47 4.61 -9.93 0.32
CA MET A 47 5.20 -11.24 0.59
C MET A 47 4.44 -12.01 1.68
N VAL A 48 4.10 -11.36 2.79
CA VAL A 48 3.38 -12.00 3.92
C VAL A 48 1.97 -12.43 3.49
N HIS A 49 1.34 -11.67 2.61
CA HIS A 49 -0.03 -11.91 2.16
C HIS A 49 -0.12 -12.71 0.84
N GLY A 50 1.03 -13.14 0.28
CA GLY A 50 1.07 -13.99 -0.91
C GLY A 50 0.66 -13.29 -2.20
N ILE A 51 1.00 -12.01 -2.33
CA ILE A 51 0.61 -11.14 -3.44
C ILE A 51 1.84 -10.67 -4.20
N ASP A 52 1.67 -10.46 -5.50
CA ASP A 52 2.70 -9.83 -6.32
C ASP A 52 2.81 -8.34 -5.96
N SER A 53 4.01 -7.93 -5.50
CA SER A 53 4.28 -6.57 -5.04
C SER A 53 4.21 -5.55 -6.19
N GLU A 54 4.56 -5.94 -7.42
CA GLU A 54 4.46 -5.07 -8.59
C GLU A 54 2.98 -4.80 -8.91
N LEU A 55 2.13 -5.84 -8.92
CA LEU A 55 0.69 -5.67 -9.13
C LEU A 55 0.04 -4.80 -8.05
N LEU A 56 0.46 -4.93 -6.79
CA LEU A 56 -0.03 -4.08 -5.70
C LEU A 56 0.33 -2.61 -5.93
N VAL A 57 1.60 -2.33 -6.29
CA VAL A 57 2.09 -0.99 -6.56
C VAL A 57 1.43 -0.38 -7.80
N GLU A 58 1.24 -1.15 -8.86
CA GLU A 58 0.51 -0.72 -10.06
C GLU A 58 -0.92 -0.32 -9.72
N LYS A 59 -1.64 -1.15 -8.96
CA LYS A 59 -3.02 -0.87 -8.52
C LYS A 59 -3.11 0.41 -7.70
N ILE A 60 -2.16 0.63 -6.78
CA ILE A 60 -2.11 1.85 -5.95
C ILE A 60 -1.84 3.08 -6.81
N ASN A 61 -0.83 3.04 -7.69
CA ASN A 61 -0.50 4.17 -8.57
C ASN A 61 -1.66 4.48 -9.54
N ALA A 62 -2.34 3.46 -10.08
CA ALA A 62 -3.52 3.65 -10.93
C ALA A 62 -4.67 4.31 -10.15
N ALA A 63 -4.92 3.88 -8.91
CA ALA A 63 -5.93 4.49 -8.04
C ALA A 63 -5.61 5.96 -7.71
N MET A 64 -4.33 6.28 -7.48
CA MET A 64 -3.89 7.66 -7.27
C MET A 64 -4.10 8.55 -8.49
N GLN A 65 -3.84 8.03 -9.70
CA GLN A 65 -4.06 8.76 -10.94
C GLN A 65 -5.54 8.95 -11.26
N ALA A 66 -6.38 7.96 -10.92
CA ALA A 66 -7.83 8.03 -11.16
C ALA A 66 -8.57 8.97 -10.19
N GLN A 67 -7.98 9.30 -9.03
CA GLN A 67 -8.53 10.24 -8.05
C GLN A 67 -8.01 11.68 -8.22
N ALA A 68 -7.28 11.95 -9.30
CA ALA A 68 -6.70 13.25 -9.60
C ALA A 68 -7.49 14.10 -10.59
#